data_AF-A0A952IRG9-F1
#
_entry.id   AF-A0A952IRG9-F1
#
_cell.length_a   1.000
_cell.length_b   1.000
_cell.length_c   1.000
_cell.angle_alpha   90.00
_cell.angle_beta   90.00
_cell.angle_gamma   90.00
#
_symmetry.space_group_name_H-M   'P 1'
#
loop_
_entity.id
_entity.type
_entity.pdbx_description
1 polymer ?
#
loop_
_entity_poly.entity_id
_entity_poly.type
_entity_poly.pdbx_seq_one_letter_code
_entity_poly.pdbx_strand_id
1 'polypeptide(L)'
;MNTRSCAVWAAIAAPALLAACSVLPAKKPQLPDRGASDTNLQSRPLPPLAEGQHSAGNQNEGPNESQNESQNESQNEGQIEGQIEGQIEGQNKKNQSAILVDPIYPVQIKQTGRLENQQLDELSGMVASRTTPGVLYAVNDSGNKAQLYALSETGKHLNSWRIEAVNRDWEDMAIYEKDGVHYLVIGDTGDNLGTHPSVSLLFLREPSLNTPGEQILPIDFKLEFTYEKGPVNVEAFCIVQDQLLLLSKEPITQAGPVPSRVYSLMLSNLAENRPRVASELTTMPIMQSSLESRMVAALAGVDLNQPTAMDFDPLNQTLYILTYRHIMKLQKNTNQSWVDVFASSIKRIHAHRLDQAEALAVSPGRAIWFSSENRAAELWAIPVSPPL
;
A
#
# COMPACT_ATOMS: atom_id res chain seq x y z
N MET A 1 -51.64 -32.88 -33.29
CA MET A 1 -50.99 -34.16 -32.91
C MET A 1 -49.54 -33.85 -32.55
N ASN A 2 -49.06 -34.36 -31.40
CA ASN A 2 -47.66 -34.51 -30.97
C ASN A 2 -46.74 -33.25 -30.96
N THR A 3 -45.86 -33.02 -29.98
CA THR A 3 -45.63 -33.65 -28.66
C THR A 3 -44.89 -32.64 -27.76
N ARG A 4 -45.05 -32.72 -26.44
CA ARG A 4 -44.25 -31.95 -25.46
C ARG A 4 -42.83 -32.51 -25.37
N SER A 5 -41.85 -31.68 -24.99
CA SER A 5 -40.99 -32.02 -23.85
C SER A 5 -40.26 -30.79 -23.28
N CYS A 6 -40.16 -30.73 -21.95
CA CYS A 6 -39.31 -29.78 -21.23
C CYS A 6 -38.00 -30.49 -20.81
N ALA A 7 -36.90 -29.76 -20.80
CA ALA A 7 -35.69 -30.05 -20.02
C ALA A 7 -35.30 -28.72 -19.35
N VAL A 8 -35.42 -28.55 -18.04
CA VAL A 8 -34.64 -29.20 -16.97
C VAL A 8 -33.15 -29.02 -17.21
N TRP A 9 -32.63 -27.87 -16.78
CA TRP A 9 -31.20 -27.67 -16.55
C TRP A 9 -30.89 -28.03 -15.10
N ALA A 10 -29.94 -28.95 -14.90
CA ALA A 10 -29.51 -29.37 -13.58
C ALA A 10 -28.47 -28.39 -13.02
N ALA A 11 -28.71 -27.86 -11.82
CA ALA A 11 -27.69 -27.15 -11.07
C ALA A 11 -26.67 -28.15 -10.52
N ILE A 12 -25.39 -27.97 -10.86
CA ILE A 12 -24.29 -28.75 -10.30
C ILE A 12 -23.89 -28.09 -8.97
N ALA A 13 -24.38 -28.63 -7.86
CA ALA A 13 -23.91 -28.27 -6.53
C ALA A 13 -22.59 -29.01 -6.22
N ALA A 14 -21.53 -28.28 -5.88
CA ALA A 14 -20.31 -28.86 -5.35
C ALA A 14 -20.53 -29.31 -3.89
N PRO A 15 -20.03 -30.48 -3.46
CA PRO A 15 -20.25 -30.97 -2.10
C PRO A 15 -19.30 -30.29 -1.10
N ALA A 16 -19.87 -29.64 -0.09
CA ALA A 16 -19.11 -29.15 1.05
C ALA A 16 -18.62 -30.34 1.92
N LEU A 17 -17.29 -30.52 1.99
CA LEU A 17 -16.67 -31.48 2.91
C LEU A 17 -16.55 -30.87 4.31
N LEU A 18 -17.55 -31.10 5.16
CA LEU A 18 -17.38 -30.92 6.61
C LEU A 18 -16.49 -32.03 7.18
N ALA A 19 -15.21 -31.71 7.42
CA ALA A 19 -14.33 -32.54 8.24
C ALA A 19 -14.49 -32.16 9.72
N ALA A 20 -15.31 -32.91 10.45
CA ALA A 20 -15.46 -32.74 11.89
C ALA A 20 -14.25 -33.31 12.66
N CYS A 21 -13.31 -32.44 13.03
CA CYS A 21 -12.22 -32.79 13.96
C CYS A 21 -12.50 -32.25 15.36
N SER A 22 -13.11 -33.09 16.21
CA SER A 22 -13.26 -32.83 17.63
C SER A 22 -11.92 -32.95 18.37
N VAL A 23 -11.38 -31.84 18.86
CA VAL A 23 -10.19 -31.82 19.73
C VAL A 23 -10.59 -31.36 21.14
N LEU A 24 -10.48 -32.27 22.10
CA LEU A 24 -10.67 -31.99 23.52
C LEU A 24 -9.48 -31.19 24.09
N PRO A 25 -9.68 -30.34 25.12
CA PRO A 25 -8.67 -29.38 25.56
C PRO A 25 -7.50 -30.04 26.32
N ALA A 26 -6.28 -29.78 25.86
CA ALA A 26 -5.07 -30.17 26.57
C ALA A 26 -4.82 -29.29 27.81
N LYS A 27 -4.60 -29.92 28.97
CA LYS A 27 -4.23 -29.24 30.22
C LYS A 27 -2.87 -28.54 30.10
N LYS A 28 -2.80 -27.26 30.49
CA LYS A 28 -1.54 -26.56 30.74
C LYS A 28 -0.79 -27.19 31.92
N PRO A 29 0.54 -27.42 31.84
CA PRO A 29 1.36 -27.63 33.03
C PRO A 29 1.59 -26.31 33.77
N GLN A 30 1.38 -26.31 35.08
CA GLN A 30 1.79 -25.20 35.97
C GLN A 30 3.28 -25.33 36.31
N LEU A 31 3.98 -24.20 36.39
CA LEU A 31 5.31 -24.09 37.00
C LEU A 31 5.26 -23.03 38.13
N PRO A 32 6.06 -23.18 39.19
CA PRO A 32 5.72 -22.62 40.50
C PRO A 32 6.15 -21.16 40.73
N ASP A 33 5.43 -20.51 41.65
CA ASP A 33 5.80 -19.23 42.25
C ASP A 33 7.22 -19.23 42.85
N ARG A 34 7.92 -18.11 42.68
CA ARG A 34 8.96 -17.65 43.60
C ARG A 34 8.84 -16.14 43.78
N GLY A 35 8.50 -15.72 45.00
CA GLY A 35 8.37 -14.32 45.36
C GLY A 35 9.69 -13.61 45.66
N ALA A 36 9.60 -12.28 45.56
CA ALA A 36 10.36 -11.22 46.22
C ALA A 36 11.72 -11.52 46.90
N SER A 37 12.71 -10.68 46.54
CA SER A 37 13.67 -10.14 47.50
C SER A 37 14.04 -8.70 47.12
N ASP A 38 13.75 -7.74 47.98
CA ASP A 38 14.17 -6.34 47.83
C ASP A 38 15.69 -6.18 47.99
N THR A 39 16.32 -5.34 47.16
CA THR A 39 17.49 -4.54 47.60
C THR A 39 17.49 -3.15 46.97
N ASN A 40 17.39 -2.14 47.83
CA ASN A 40 17.71 -0.73 47.54
C ASN A 40 19.11 -0.58 46.90
N LEU A 41 19.26 0.36 45.96
CA LEU A 41 20.50 1.11 45.79
C LEU A 41 20.23 2.46 45.11
N GLN A 42 20.75 3.53 45.69
CA GLN A 42 20.40 4.92 45.36
C GLN A 42 21.29 5.52 44.25
N SER A 43 20.71 6.54 43.61
CA SER A 43 21.28 7.50 42.66
C SER A 43 22.74 7.95 42.87
N ARG A 44 23.45 8.13 41.75
CA ARG A 44 24.50 9.17 41.59
C ARG A 44 24.43 9.83 40.20
N PRO A 45 24.62 11.15 40.07
CA PRO A 45 24.56 11.88 38.79
C PRO A 45 25.91 11.90 38.05
N LEU A 46 25.86 12.23 36.75
CA LEU A 46 27.01 12.42 35.85
C LEU A 46 27.54 13.87 35.89
N PRO A 47 28.83 14.11 35.62
CA PRO A 47 29.42 15.46 35.54
C PRO A 47 29.21 16.13 34.16
N PRO A 48 29.31 17.47 34.06
CA PRO A 48 29.04 18.23 32.84
C PRO A 48 30.21 18.25 31.84
N LEU A 49 29.90 18.50 30.57
CA LEU A 49 30.85 18.79 29.49
C LEU A 49 31.26 20.27 29.52
N ALA A 50 32.51 20.55 29.15
CA ALA A 50 33.10 21.89 29.17
C ALA A 50 32.87 22.67 27.88
N GLU A 51 32.68 23.99 28.00
CA GLU A 51 32.73 24.94 26.89
C GLU A 51 34.19 25.28 26.52
N GLY A 52 34.43 25.58 25.25
CA GLY A 52 35.70 26.11 24.76
C GLY A 52 35.48 27.14 23.66
N GLN A 53 35.79 28.41 23.95
CA GLN A 53 35.79 29.51 22.98
C GLN A 53 37.14 29.60 22.25
N HIS A 54 37.12 30.10 21.00
CA HIS A 54 38.08 31.03 20.33
C HIS A 54 37.80 30.94 18.80
N SER A 55 37.49 32.02 18.06
CA SER A 55 38.36 33.15 17.64
C SER A 55 39.49 32.73 16.69
N ALA A 56 39.79 33.35 15.54
CA ALA A 56 39.13 34.39 14.71
C ALA A 56 39.91 34.55 13.38
N GLY A 57 39.33 35.21 12.36
CA GLY A 57 40.03 35.62 11.12
C GLY A 57 40.18 34.52 10.05
N ASN A 58 40.38 34.81 8.76
CA ASN A 58 40.70 36.10 8.12
C ASN A 58 40.03 36.25 6.74
N GLN A 59 39.85 37.48 6.26
CA GLN A 59 39.38 37.82 4.90
C GLN A 59 40.56 37.98 3.92
N ASN A 60 40.31 37.83 2.61
CA ASN A 60 40.94 38.66 1.57
C ASN A 60 40.25 38.50 0.19
N GLU A 61 40.32 39.55 -0.63
CA GLU A 61 39.55 39.72 -1.87
C GLU A 61 40.41 39.71 -3.16
N GLY A 62 39.85 39.20 -4.27
CA GLY A 62 40.07 39.68 -5.65
C GLY A 62 41.43 39.50 -6.35
N PRO A 63 41.60 40.08 -7.57
CA PRO A 63 40.83 39.72 -8.78
C PRO A 63 41.65 39.74 -10.12
N ASN A 64 41.01 39.41 -11.27
CA ASN A 64 41.43 39.67 -12.69
C ASN A 64 42.75 38.97 -13.17
N GLU A 65 43.10 38.69 -14.43
CA GLU A 65 42.62 38.80 -15.84
C GLU A 65 43.64 38.04 -16.76
N SER A 66 43.61 37.91 -18.10
CA SER A 66 42.60 37.91 -19.19
C SER A 66 43.25 37.37 -20.51
N GLN A 67 42.46 37.14 -21.58
CA GLN A 67 42.89 36.98 -23.00
C GLN A 67 43.69 35.69 -23.37
N ASN A 68 43.76 35.18 -24.62
CA ASN A 68 43.20 35.59 -25.94
C ASN A 68 43.07 34.40 -26.94
N GLU A 69 42.27 34.57 -28.01
CA GLU A 69 42.43 34.05 -29.42
C GLU A 69 42.74 32.53 -29.72
N SER A 70 42.41 31.93 -30.87
CA SER A 70 41.43 32.18 -31.96
C SER A 70 41.33 30.95 -32.92
N GLN A 71 40.23 30.86 -33.69
CA GLN A 71 40.06 30.21 -35.03
C GLN A 71 40.71 28.84 -35.35
N ASN A 72 39.90 27.84 -35.75
CA ASN A 72 39.74 27.56 -37.19
C ASN A 72 38.52 26.68 -37.60
N GLU A 73 37.86 27.14 -38.65
CA GLU A 73 37.12 26.49 -39.75
C GLU A 73 36.24 25.21 -39.57
N SER A 74 34.98 25.40 -39.97
CA SER A 74 33.97 24.41 -40.36
C SER A 74 34.29 23.64 -41.65
N GLN A 75 34.02 22.33 -41.67
CA GLN A 75 33.48 21.59 -42.83
C GLN A 75 33.05 20.16 -42.41
N ASN A 76 31.90 19.69 -42.92
CA ASN A 76 31.23 18.38 -42.70
C ASN A 76 30.09 18.29 -41.67
N GLU A 77 29.13 19.22 -41.73
CA GLU A 77 27.73 18.92 -41.38
C GLU A 77 26.91 18.88 -42.69
N GLY A 78 26.23 17.76 -42.97
CA GLY A 78 25.42 17.63 -44.19
C GLY A 78 25.42 16.28 -44.91
N GLN A 79 25.76 15.15 -44.26
CA GLN A 79 25.58 13.83 -44.90
C GLN A 79 25.47 12.59 -43.96
N ILE A 80 24.87 12.70 -42.77
CA ILE A 80 24.66 11.52 -41.87
C ILE A 80 23.20 11.35 -41.37
N GLU A 81 22.36 12.39 -41.37
CA GLU A 81 20.98 12.30 -40.82
C GLU A 81 19.94 11.59 -41.72
N GLY A 82 20.36 10.91 -42.79
CA GLY A 82 19.45 10.31 -43.77
C GLY A 82 19.20 8.80 -43.64
N GLN A 83 19.74 8.11 -42.63
CA GLN A 83 19.84 6.64 -42.68
C GLN A 83 19.66 5.85 -41.36
N ILE A 84 19.16 6.46 -40.28
CA ILE A 84 18.95 5.77 -39.00
C ILE A 84 17.45 5.53 -38.66
N GLU A 85 16.51 6.28 -39.25
CA GLU A 85 15.07 6.17 -38.95
C GLU A 85 14.36 4.91 -39.52
N GLY A 86 15.09 3.94 -40.08
CA GLY A 86 14.51 2.79 -40.78
C GLY A 86 14.47 1.45 -40.04
N GLN A 87 14.95 1.35 -38.79
CA GLN A 87 15.20 0.04 -38.15
C GLN A 87 14.88 -0.09 -36.64
N ILE A 88 14.03 0.76 -36.06
CA ILE A 88 13.61 0.64 -34.65
C ILE A 88 12.18 0.06 -34.49
N GLU A 89 11.43 -0.12 -35.58
CA GLU A 89 10.18 -0.88 -35.54
C GLU A 89 10.43 -2.39 -35.57
N GLY A 90 10.43 -3.00 -34.38
CA GLY A 90 10.22 -4.44 -34.22
C GLY A 90 11.40 -5.24 -33.65
N GLN A 91 11.68 -5.10 -32.36
CA GLN A 91 12.16 -6.24 -31.56
C GLN A 91 11.99 -6.08 -30.03
N ASN A 92 11.48 -7.14 -29.39
CA ASN A 92 11.59 -7.45 -27.97
C ASN A 92 11.01 -6.47 -26.92
N LYS A 93 9.67 -6.43 -26.79
CA LYS A 93 9.05 -6.39 -25.44
C LYS A 93 9.27 -7.73 -24.73
N LYS A 94 10.48 -7.97 -24.23
CA LYS A 94 10.75 -9.08 -23.30
C LYS A 94 10.40 -8.62 -21.88
N ASN A 95 9.50 -9.35 -21.21
CA ASN A 95 9.20 -9.13 -19.79
C ASN A 95 10.50 -9.21 -18.98
N GLN A 96 10.94 -8.07 -18.44
CA GLN A 96 12.13 -8.01 -17.60
C GLN A 96 11.77 -8.52 -16.21
N SER A 97 12.19 -9.74 -15.90
CA SER A 97 12.08 -10.28 -14.55
C SER A 97 13.16 -9.65 -13.66
N ALA A 98 12.74 -8.82 -12.69
CA ALA A 98 13.65 -8.15 -11.79
C ALA A 98 14.22 -9.13 -10.74
N ILE A 99 15.54 -9.17 -10.61
CA ILE A 99 16.21 -9.86 -9.49
C ILE A 99 16.29 -8.86 -8.33
N LEU A 100 15.40 -9.01 -7.35
CA LEU A 100 15.48 -8.25 -6.11
C LEU A 100 16.62 -8.80 -5.25
N VAL A 101 17.73 -8.06 -5.21
CA VAL A 101 18.83 -8.32 -4.28
C VAL A 101 18.43 -7.77 -2.92
N ASP A 102 18.18 -8.66 -1.94
CA ASP A 102 17.74 -8.27 -0.60
C ASP A 102 18.88 -7.55 0.16
N PRO A 103 18.75 -6.27 0.53
CA PRO A 103 19.69 -5.65 1.45
C PRO A 103 19.36 -6.12 2.87
N ILE A 104 20.14 -7.05 3.42
CA ILE A 104 20.00 -7.51 4.80
C ILE A 104 20.51 -6.44 5.77
N TYR A 105 19.76 -5.36 5.91
CA TYR A 105 19.73 -4.58 7.14
C TYR A 105 18.73 -5.26 8.09
N PRO A 106 19.06 -5.45 9.38
CA PRO A 106 18.08 -5.90 10.36
C PRO A 106 17.11 -4.75 10.65
N VAL A 107 16.12 -4.60 9.77
CA VAL A 107 14.92 -3.80 10.02
C VAL A 107 14.34 -4.28 11.35
N GLN A 108 14.13 -3.38 12.32
CA GLN A 108 13.63 -3.76 13.65
C GLN A 108 12.12 -3.99 13.63
N ILE A 109 11.71 -5.09 13.01
CA ILE A 109 10.30 -5.43 12.85
C ILE A 109 9.74 -5.92 14.18
N LYS A 110 8.60 -5.36 14.59
CA LYS A 110 8.02 -5.61 15.91
C LYS A 110 6.52 -5.84 15.80
N GLN A 111 6.05 -6.96 16.35
CA GLN A 111 4.65 -7.13 16.71
C GLN A 111 4.35 -6.19 17.89
N THR A 112 3.42 -5.26 17.71
CA THR A 112 3.10 -4.25 18.73
C THR A 112 1.86 -4.60 19.55
N GLY A 113 1.02 -5.49 19.02
CA GLY A 113 -0.15 -6.02 19.69
C GLY A 113 -1.01 -6.87 18.76
N ARG A 114 -2.32 -6.83 19.03
CA ARG A 114 -3.36 -7.49 18.23
C ARG A 114 -4.57 -6.57 18.13
N LEU A 115 -5.34 -6.70 17.05
CA LEU A 115 -6.59 -5.97 16.88
C LEU A 115 -7.60 -6.39 17.97
N GLU A 116 -7.96 -5.46 18.85
CA GLU A 116 -8.81 -5.76 20.01
C GLU A 116 -10.28 -5.94 19.60
N ASN A 117 -10.78 -5.12 18.67
CA ASN A 117 -12.16 -5.17 18.22
C ASN A 117 -12.41 -6.41 17.36
N GLN A 118 -13.24 -7.33 17.86
CA GLN A 118 -13.58 -8.59 17.19
C GLN A 118 -14.51 -8.44 15.97
N GLN A 119 -14.95 -7.23 15.65
CA GLN A 119 -15.69 -6.90 14.42
C GLN A 119 -14.79 -6.37 13.30
N LEU A 120 -13.49 -6.20 13.56
CA LEU A 120 -12.47 -5.90 12.56
C LEU A 120 -11.72 -7.20 12.25
N ASP A 121 -12.43 -8.11 11.55
CA ASP A 121 -11.99 -9.48 11.30
C ASP A 121 -11.76 -9.85 9.83
N GLU A 122 -12.18 -9.01 8.90
CA GLU A 122 -11.89 -9.11 7.45
C GLU A 122 -11.14 -7.82 7.05
N LEU A 123 -10.06 -7.49 7.75
CA LEU A 123 -9.33 -6.21 7.63
C LEU A 123 -8.67 -6.06 6.24
N SER A 124 -9.21 -5.16 5.42
CA SER A 124 -8.72 -4.82 4.09
C SER A 124 -7.87 -3.54 4.12
N GLY A 125 -8.49 -2.37 4.29
CA GLY A 125 -7.81 -1.06 4.27
C GLY A 125 -7.42 -0.52 5.65
N MET A 126 -6.26 0.17 5.71
CA MET A 126 -5.80 0.89 6.92
C MET A 126 -4.95 2.12 6.59
N VAL A 127 -5.12 3.22 7.32
CA VAL A 127 -4.32 4.46 7.18
C VAL A 127 -3.92 5.07 8.52
N ALA A 128 -2.79 5.78 8.53
CA ALA A 128 -2.36 6.54 9.71
C ALA A 128 -3.04 7.92 9.76
N SER A 129 -3.63 8.24 10.91
CA SER A 129 -4.25 9.54 11.19
C SER A 129 -3.27 10.71 10.97
N ARG A 130 -3.73 11.79 10.34
CA ARG A 130 -2.97 13.03 10.21
C ARG A 130 -3.28 14.04 11.31
N THR A 131 -4.50 14.01 11.86
CA THR A 131 -4.91 14.94 12.95
C THR A 131 -4.56 14.45 14.35
N THR A 132 -4.45 13.14 14.56
CA THR A 132 -4.33 12.51 15.88
C THR A 132 -3.19 11.48 15.91
N PRO A 133 -1.97 11.88 16.31
CA PRO A 133 -0.83 10.97 16.42
C PRO A 133 -1.11 9.74 17.31
N GLY A 134 -0.60 8.58 16.91
CA GLY A 134 -0.84 7.29 17.57
C GLY A 134 -2.11 6.55 17.15
N VAL A 135 -2.93 7.11 16.24
CA VAL A 135 -4.17 6.51 15.71
C VAL A 135 -3.96 5.95 14.31
N LEU A 136 -4.48 4.75 14.09
CA LEU A 136 -4.72 4.14 12.78
C LEU A 136 -6.24 4.05 12.57
N TYR A 137 -6.69 4.32 11.35
CA TYR A 137 -8.06 4.08 10.91
C TYR A 137 -8.09 2.85 10.00
N ALA A 138 -9.16 2.06 10.07
CA ALA A 138 -9.31 0.84 9.31
C ALA A 138 -10.76 0.54 8.91
N VAL A 139 -10.94 -0.31 7.91
CA VAL A 139 -12.22 -0.86 7.42
C VAL A 139 -12.12 -2.38 7.22
N ASN A 140 -13.27 -3.04 7.05
CA ASN A 140 -13.32 -4.43 6.59
C ASN A 140 -13.62 -4.50 5.07
N ASP A 141 -13.31 -5.65 4.48
CA ASP A 141 -13.62 -6.04 3.11
C ASP A 141 -15.14 -6.14 2.80
N SER A 142 -15.45 -6.29 1.52
CA SER A 142 -16.71 -6.66 0.86
C SER A 142 -17.82 -7.24 1.75
N GLY A 143 -19.04 -6.72 1.56
CA GLY A 143 -20.26 -7.22 2.20
C GLY A 143 -20.36 -7.03 3.73
N ASN A 144 -19.29 -6.60 4.40
CA ASN A 144 -19.30 -6.26 5.83
C ASN A 144 -20.13 -4.99 6.12
N LYS A 145 -20.24 -4.63 7.40
CA LYS A 145 -20.81 -3.34 7.78
C LYS A 145 -19.95 -2.20 7.23
N ALA A 146 -20.60 -1.19 6.66
CA ALA A 146 -19.98 0.09 6.35
C ALA A 146 -19.62 0.82 7.66
N GLN A 147 -18.44 0.53 8.20
CA GLN A 147 -18.00 0.93 9.53
C GLN A 147 -16.51 1.30 9.50
N LEU A 148 -16.19 2.46 10.06
CA LEU A 148 -14.84 2.93 10.28
C LEU A 148 -14.41 2.57 11.70
N TYR A 149 -13.21 2.00 11.85
CA TYR A 149 -12.61 1.68 13.14
C TYR A 149 -11.42 2.58 13.41
N ALA A 150 -11.32 3.15 14.61
CA ALA A 150 -10.11 3.78 15.12
C ALA A 150 -9.44 2.84 16.12
N LEU A 151 -8.14 2.60 15.93
CA LEU A 151 -7.29 1.80 16.80
C LEU A 151 -5.97 2.50 17.11
N SER A 152 -5.33 2.11 18.21
CA SER A 152 -3.97 2.58 18.52
C SER A 152 -2.93 1.82 17.70
N GLU A 153 -1.71 2.35 17.66
CA GLU A 153 -0.48 1.67 17.22
C GLU A 153 -0.13 0.36 17.98
N THR A 154 -0.97 -0.09 18.92
CA THR A 154 -0.87 -1.42 19.58
C THR A 154 -2.10 -2.30 19.32
N GLY A 155 -2.97 -1.93 18.37
CA GLY A 155 -4.22 -2.62 18.04
C GLY A 155 -5.36 -2.42 19.03
N LYS A 156 -5.17 -1.57 20.05
CA LYS A 156 -6.22 -1.26 21.05
C LYS A 156 -7.37 -0.54 20.36
N HIS A 157 -8.61 -0.95 20.60
CA HIS A 157 -9.77 -0.24 20.09
C HIS A 157 -9.93 1.12 20.76
N LEU A 158 -10.16 2.17 19.97
CA LEU A 158 -10.34 3.55 20.43
C LEU A 158 -11.77 4.04 20.21
N ASN A 159 -12.32 3.84 19.01
CA ASN A 159 -13.71 4.20 18.67
C ASN A 159 -14.14 3.48 17.37
N SER A 160 -15.44 3.48 17.06
CA SER A 160 -15.99 3.04 15.77
C SER A 160 -17.18 3.90 15.37
N TRP A 161 -17.35 4.13 14.07
CA TRP A 161 -18.45 4.92 13.53
C TRP A 161 -19.04 4.25 12.30
N ARG A 162 -20.34 4.43 12.10
CA ARG A 162 -21.03 3.95 10.90
C ARG A 162 -20.76 4.92 9.75
N ILE A 163 -20.74 4.43 8.52
CA ILE A 163 -20.63 5.24 7.32
C ILE A 163 -21.98 5.23 6.59
N GLU A 164 -22.39 6.36 5.99
CA GLU A 164 -23.61 6.45 5.17
C GLU A 164 -23.41 5.83 3.77
N ALA A 165 -23.06 4.54 3.72
CA ALA A 165 -22.88 3.77 2.49
C ALA A 165 -23.20 2.28 2.70
N VAL A 166 -23.13 1.53 1.61
CA VAL A 166 -23.02 0.07 1.60
C VAL A 166 -21.57 -0.26 1.27
N ASN A 167 -20.97 -1.19 2.02
CA ASN A 167 -19.70 -1.79 1.62
C ASN A 167 -20.00 -2.83 0.53
N ARG A 168 -19.62 -2.52 -0.72
CA ARG A 168 -19.72 -3.45 -1.85
C ARG A 168 -18.44 -4.27 -1.94
N ASP A 169 -17.33 -3.61 -2.23
CA ASP A 169 -15.98 -4.19 -2.38
C ASP A 169 -14.95 -3.16 -1.89
N TRP A 170 -14.83 -3.02 -0.56
CA TRP A 170 -13.94 -2.05 0.09
C TRP A 170 -12.56 -2.64 0.36
N GLU A 171 -11.61 -2.38 -0.53
CA GLU A 171 -10.31 -3.07 -0.55
C GLU A 171 -9.21 -2.33 0.22
N ASP A 172 -9.12 -0.99 0.09
CA ASP A 172 -8.00 -0.22 0.65
C ASP A 172 -8.45 1.17 1.15
N MET A 173 -7.55 1.87 1.84
CA MET A 173 -7.75 3.24 2.31
C MET A 173 -6.56 4.14 1.95
N ALA A 174 -6.85 5.41 1.66
CA ALA A 174 -5.84 6.46 1.53
C ALA A 174 -6.18 7.70 2.36
N ILE A 175 -5.20 8.58 2.52
CA ILE A 175 -5.39 9.95 3.02
C ILE A 175 -5.37 10.91 1.84
N TYR A 176 -6.25 11.91 1.86
CA TYR A 176 -6.17 13.07 0.96
C TYR A 176 -6.31 14.36 1.78
N GLU A 177 -5.45 15.34 1.52
CA GLU A 177 -5.61 16.69 2.07
C GLU A 177 -6.06 17.63 0.96
N LYS A 178 -7.14 18.37 1.20
CA LYS A 178 -7.64 19.38 0.28
C LYS A 178 -8.18 20.57 1.05
N ASP A 179 -7.76 21.76 0.63
CA ASP A 179 -8.18 23.05 1.20
C ASP A 179 -8.00 23.12 2.75
N GLY A 180 -6.96 22.45 3.27
CA GLY A 180 -6.67 22.34 4.70
C GLY A 180 -7.54 21.33 5.48
N VAL A 181 -8.33 20.51 4.78
CA VAL A 181 -9.16 19.44 5.36
C VAL A 181 -8.54 18.08 5.03
N HIS A 182 -8.30 17.27 6.05
CA HIS A 182 -7.90 15.87 5.89
C HIS A 182 -9.12 14.96 5.70
N TYR A 183 -9.08 14.16 4.64
CA TYR A 183 -10.06 13.15 4.32
C TYR A 183 -9.45 11.76 4.46
N LEU A 184 -10.21 10.87 5.09
CA LEU A 184 -10.08 9.44 4.90
C LEU A 184 -10.78 9.08 3.59
N VAL A 185 -10.11 8.33 2.73
CA VAL A 185 -10.62 7.92 1.43
C VAL A 185 -10.71 6.40 1.42
N ILE A 186 -11.89 5.86 1.16
CA ILE A 186 -12.13 4.41 1.08
C ILE A 186 -12.33 4.03 -0.38
N GLY A 187 -11.62 2.99 -0.84
CA GLY A 187 -11.72 2.47 -2.20
C GLY A 187 -12.78 1.39 -2.32
N ASP A 188 -13.91 1.73 -2.94
CA ASP A 188 -14.91 0.76 -3.39
C ASP A 188 -14.52 0.26 -4.79
N THR A 189 -13.35 -0.39 -4.86
CA THR A 189 -12.55 -0.65 -6.08
C THR A 189 -12.31 -2.11 -6.41
N GLY A 190 -12.74 -3.04 -5.55
CA GLY A 190 -12.75 -4.46 -5.87
C GLY A 190 -13.67 -4.78 -7.04
N ASP A 191 -13.25 -5.72 -7.88
CA ASP A 191 -14.06 -6.33 -8.93
C ASP A 191 -13.42 -7.65 -9.37
N ASN A 192 -13.31 -8.60 -8.44
CA ASN A 192 -12.72 -9.92 -8.66
C ASN A 192 -13.34 -10.70 -9.85
N LEU A 193 -14.56 -10.34 -10.28
CA LEU A 193 -15.26 -10.94 -11.43
C LEU A 193 -15.17 -10.12 -12.74
N GLY A 194 -14.65 -8.89 -12.70
CA GLY A 194 -14.58 -8.00 -13.87
C GLY A 194 -15.95 -7.56 -14.39
N THR A 195 -16.94 -7.40 -13.50
CA THR A 195 -18.35 -7.13 -13.82
C THR A 195 -18.82 -5.71 -13.50
N HIS A 196 -18.04 -4.91 -12.78
CA HIS A 196 -18.40 -3.57 -12.35
C HIS A 196 -17.93 -2.51 -13.38
N PRO A 197 -18.86 -1.88 -14.14
CA PRO A 197 -18.48 -0.93 -15.20
C PRO A 197 -17.85 0.36 -14.66
N SER A 198 -18.02 0.64 -13.37
CA SER A 198 -17.49 1.80 -12.65
C SER A 198 -17.25 1.43 -11.19
N VAL A 199 -16.20 2.00 -10.62
CA VAL A 199 -15.82 1.89 -9.21
C VAL A 199 -15.92 3.26 -8.53
N SER A 200 -15.74 3.34 -7.21
CA SER A 200 -15.80 4.63 -6.53
C SER A 200 -14.84 4.82 -5.37
N LEU A 201 -14.52 6.08 -5.07
CA LEU A 201 -13.86 6.50 -3.84
C LEU A 201 -14.84 7.28 -2.95
N LEU A 202 -14.90 6.93 -1.67
CA LEU A 202 -15.71 7.61 -0.66
C LEU A 202 -14.81 8.50 0.19
N PHE A 203 -15.07 9.81 0.23
CA PHE A 203 -14.28 10.79 0.99
C PHE A 203 -15.05 11.20 2.24
N LEU A 204 -14.46 10.93 3.40
CA LEU A 204 -14.99 11.27 4.72
C LEU A 204 -13.99 12.18 5.42
N ARG A 205 -14.44 13.23 6.11
CA ARG A 205 -13.53 14.03 6.95
C ARG A 205 -12.96 13.14 8.06
N GLU A 206 -11.68 13.32 8.37
CA GLU A 206 -11.06 12.61 9.48
C GLU A 206 -11.81 12.92 10.79
N PRO A 207 -12.42 11.93 11.47
CA PRO A 207 -13.28 12.18 12.61
C PRO A 207 -12.46 12.50 13.86
N SER A 208 -12.97 13.39 14.72
CA SER A 208 -12.40 13.50 16.07
C SER A 208 -12.71 12.24 16.87
N LEU A 209 -11.75 11.71 17.64
CA LEU A 209 -12.00 10.60 18.58
C LEU A 209 -13.11 10.91 19.60
N ASN A 210 -13.39 12.19 19.86
CA ASN A 210 -14.48 12.65 20.74
C ASN A 210 -15.88 12.56 20.08
N THR A 211 -15.96 12.25 18.79
CA THR A 211 -17.23 12.01 18.10
C THR A 211 -17.87 10.75 18.69
N PRO A 212 -19.13 10.80 19.17
CA PRO A 212 -19.79 9.64 19.76
C PRO A 212 -19.69 8.39 18.88
N GLY A 213 -19.32 7.26 19.48
CA GLY A 213 -19.26 5.98 18.79
C GLY A 213 -20.62 5.55 18.24
N GLU A 214 -20.61 4.75 17.18
CA GLU A 214 -21.78 4.32 16.39
C GLU A 214 -22.57 5.45 15.70
N GLN A 215 -22.16 6.71 15.84
CA GLN A 215 -22.67 7.81 15.02
C GLN A 215 -22.40 7.55 13.53
N ILE A 216 -23.29 8.03 12.66
CA ILE A 216 -23.12 8.00 11.20
C ILE A 216 -22.22 9.16 10.79
N LEU A 217 -21.08 8.86 10.16
CA LEU A 217 -20.24 9.81 9.46
C LEU A 217 -20.79 10.03 8.03
N PRO A 218 -20.99 11.29 7.61
CA PRO A 218 -21.40 11.59 6.26
C PRO A 218 -20.25 11.38 5.28
N ILE A 219 -20.58 11.11 4.02
CA ILE A 219 -19.64 11.15 2.90
C ILE A 219 -19.72 12.55 2.30
N ASP A 220 -18.63 13.30 2.43
CA ASP A 220 -18.51 14.67 1.91
C ASP A 220 -18.48 14.69 0.39
N PHE A 221 -17.86 13.68 -0.22
CA PHE A 221 -17.75 13.52 -1.66
C PHE A 221 -17.63 12.05 -2.07
N LYS A 222 -18.27 11.69 -3.19
CA LYS A 222 -18.10 10.39 -3.86
C LYS A 222 -17.53 10.63 -5.26
N LEU A 223 -16.37 10.04 -5.55
CA LEU A 223 -15.81 10.01 -6.90
C LEU A 223 -16.25 8.71 -7.58
N GLU A 224 -16.98 8.78 -8.68
CA GLU A 224 -17.22 7.61 -9.55
C GLU A 224 -16.33 7.70 -10.79
N PHE A 225 -15.70 6.59 -11.17
CA PHE A 225 -14.81 6.52 -12.33
C PHE A 225 -14.80 5.12 -12.96
N THR A 226 -14.34 5.04 -14.21
CA THR A 226 -14.10 3.79 -14.94
C THR A 226 -12.60 3.66 -15.26
N TYR A 227 -12.15 2.51 -15.75
CA TYR A 227 -10.81 2.36 -16.33
C TYR A 227 -10.89 2.37 -17.85
N GLU A 228 -9.81 2.81 -18.52
CA GLU A 228 -9.76 3.04 -19.98
C GLU A 228 -10.05 1.81 -20.86
N LYS A 229 -9.87 0.59 -20.34
CA LYS A 229 -9.97 -0.69 -21.09
C LYS A 229 -11.10 -1.60 -20.58
N GLY A 230 -12.03 -1.07 -19.78
CA GLY A 230 -13.07 -1.85 -19.10
C GLY A 230 -12.72 -2.16 -17.64
N PRO A 231 -13.48 -3.02 -16.95
CA PRO A 231 -13.32 -3.27 -15.52
C PRO A 231 -11.95 -3.85 -15.13
N VAL A 232 -11.50 -3.54 -13.90
CA VAL A 232 -10.20 -3.93 -13.34
C VAL A 232 -10.37 -4.16 -11.84
N ASN A 233 -9.91 -5.30 -11.32
CA ASN A 233 -9.80 -5.51 -9.88
C ASN A 233 -8.62 -4.70 -9.32
N VAL A 234 -8.88 -3.80 -8.37
CA VAL A 234 -7.86 -2.97 -7.70
C VAL A 234 -8.02 -3.10 -6.19
N GLU A 235 -6.99 -3.67 -5.57
CA GLU A 235 -6.94 -3.86 -4.12
C GLU A 235 -5.87 -2.99 -3.43
N ALA A 236 -5.16 -2.15 -4.18
CA ALA A 236 -4.19 -1.23 -3.60
C ALA A 236 -4.28 0.15 -4.29
N PHE A 237 -4.46 1.22 -3.51
CA PHE A 237 -4.42 2.59 -4.04
C PHE A 237 -3.85 3.59 -3.05
N CYS A 238 -3.27 4.67 -3.57
CA CYS A 238 -2.80 5.78 -2.76
C CYS A 238 -3.02 7.11 -3.50
N ILE A 239 -2.99 8.21 -2.75
CA ILE A 239 -3.15 9.55 -3.32
C ILE A 239 -1.88 10.34 -3.02
N VAL A 240 -1.19 10.74 -4.08
CA VAL A 240 0.02 11.57 -4.00
C VAL A 240 -0.27 12.94 -4.57
N GLN A 241 -0.17 13.95 -3.70
CA GLN A 241 -0.57 15.34 -3.99
C GLN A 241 -2.06 15.40 -4.39
N ASP A 242 -2.35 15.35 -5.68
CA ASP A 242 -3.69 15.40 -6.27
C ASP A 242 -3.91 14.29 -7.33
N GLN A 243 -2.96 13.35 -7.43
CA GLN A 243 -3.03 12.19 -8.31
C GLN A 243 -3.37 10.94 -7.51
N LEU A 244 -4.51 10.32 -7.83
CA LEU A 244 -4.82 8.96 -7.45
C LEU A 244 -3.94 8.01 -8.27
N LEU A 245 -3.24 7.11 -7.60
CA LEU A 245 -2.52 5.98 -8.18
C LEU A 245 -3.19 4.70 -7.69
N LEU A 246 -3.50 3.79 -8.63
CA LEU A 246 -4.15 2.52 -8.35
C LEU A 246 -3.29 1.39 -8.90
N LEU A 247 -3.28 0.24 -8.22
CA LEU A 247 -2.50 -0.92 -8.62
C LEU A 247 -3.41 -2.16 -8.69
N SER A 248 -3.47 -2.78 -9.87
CA SER A 248 -4.38 -3.90 -10.09
C SER A 248 -3.86 -5.22 -9.51
N LYS A 249 -4.80 -6.07 -9.08
CA LYS A 249 -4.54 -7.47 -8.75
C LYS A 249 -4.91 -8.33 -9.94
N GLU A 250 -3.89 -8.74 -10.70
CA GLU A 250 -4.09 -9.58 -11.87
C GLU A 250 -4.16 -11.07 -11.48
N PRO A 251 -5.11 -11.85 -12.03
CA PRO A 251 -5.20 -13.28 -11.75
C PRO A 251 -4.04 -14.06 -12.37
N ILE A 252 -3.67 -15.20 -11.76
CA ILE A 252 -2.77 -16.15 -12.41
C ILE A 252 -3.47 -16.75 -13.63
N THR A 253 -2.80 -16.71 -14.78
CA THR A 253 -3.29 -17.32 -16.03
C THR A 253 -2.57 -18.64 -16.31
N GLN A 254 -3.05 -19.39 -17.30
CA GLN A 254 -2.34 -20.59 -17.80
C GLN A 254 -0.94 -20.26 -18.36
N ALA A 255 -0.67 -19.01 -18.74
CA ALA A 255 0.65 -18.55 -19.17
C ALA A 255 1.57 -18.15 -17.98
N GLY A 256 1.05 -18.16 -16.75
CA GLY A 256 1.73 -17.76 -15.52
C GLY A 256 1.20 -16.44 -14.93
N PRO A 257 1.97 -15.83 -14.00
CA PRO A 257 1.66 -14.53 -13.43
C PRO A 257 1.55 -13.43 -14.50
N VAL A 258 0.64 -12.48 -14.27
CA VAL A 258 0.43 -11.30 -15.09
C VAL A 258 0.93 -10.08 -14.30
N PRO A 259 1.65 -9.13 -14.92
CA PRO A 259 2.15 -7.97 -14.21
C PRO A 259 1.02 -7.02 -13.81
N SER A 260 0.96 -6.63 -12.54
CA SER A 260 0.06 -5.58 -12.05
C SER A 260 0.20 -4.30 -12.86
N ARG A 261 -0.94 -3.76 -13.29
CA ARG A 261 -1.06 -2.49 -14.02
C ARG A 261 -1.23 -1.34 -13.04
N VAL A 262 -0.50 -0.26 -13.28
CA VAL A 262 -0.62 1.00 -12.53
C VAL A 262 -1.57 1.89 -13.31
N TYR A 263 -2.67 2.31 -12.69
CA TYR A 263 -3.59 3.31 -13.25
C TYR A 263 -3.43 4.63 -12.52
N SER A 264 -3.84 5.73 -13.17
CA SER A 264 -3.97 7.01 -12.47
C SER A 264 -5.14 7.85 -12.92
N LEU A 265 -5.56 8.73 -12.01
CA LEU A 265 -6.64 9.69 -12.19
C LEU A 265 -6.30 10.97 -11.42
N MET A 266 -6.49 12.14 -12.03
CA MET A 266 -6.35 13.41 -11.31
C MET A 266 -7.63 13.72 -10.53
N LEU A 267 -7.48 14.12 -9.27
CA LEU A 267 -8.59 14.46 -8.38
C LEU A 267 -9.04 15.91 -8.57
N SER A 268 -8.17 16.83 -8.97
CA SER A 268 -8.57 18.19 -9.36
C SER A 268 -9.67 18.19 -10.42
N ASN A 269 -10.45 19.28 -10.41
CA ASN A 269 -11.64 19.48 -11.24
C ASN A 269 -12.85 18.62 -10.83
N LEU A 270 -12.95 18.09 -9.59
CA LEU A 270 -14.13 17.36 -9.08
C LEU A 270 -15.49 17.99 -9.42
N ALA A 271 -15.57 19.32 -9.52
CA ALA A 271 -16.78 20.07 -9.88
C ALA A 271 -17.27 19.84 -11.32
N GLU A 272 -16.43 19.31 -12.23
CA GLU A 272 -16.83 18.99 -13.59
C GLU A 272 -17.65 17.69 -13.64
N ASN A 273 -18.93 17.79 -14.00
CA ASN A 273 -19.81 16.65 -14.26
C ASN A 273 -19.50 15.99 -15.63
N ARG A 274 -18.32 15.38 -15.74
CA ARG A 274 -17.85 14.59 -16.88
C ARG A 274 -17.47 13.17 -16.42
N PRO A 275 -17.64 12.13 -17.25
CA PRO A 275 -17.11 10.79 -16.95
C PRO A 275 -15.62 10.87 -16.59
N ARG A 276 -15.23 10.20 -15.50
CA ARG A 276 -13.84 10.05 -15.10
C ARG A 276 -13.32 8.71 -15.57
N VAL A 277 -12.14 8.71 -16.20
CA VAL A 277 -11.48 7.52 -16.71
C VAL A 277 -10.07 7.50 -16.13
N ALA A 278 -9.74 6.45 -15.36
CA ALA A 278 -8.39 6.16 -14.93
C ALA A 278 -7.62 5.54 -16.09
N SER A 279 -6.49 6.13 -16.44
CA SER A 279 -5.62 5.68 -17.54
C SER A 279 -4.47 4.82 -17.04
N GLU A 280 -4.08 3.84 -17.85
CA GLU A 280 -2.95 2.95 -17.55
C GLU A 280 -1.64 3.73 -17.73
N LEU A 281 -0.88 3.89 -16.65
CA LEU A 281 0.42 4.57 -16.65
C LEU A 281 1.56 3.65 -17.06
N THR A 282 1.60 2.44 -16.49
CA THR A 282 2.70 1.48 -16.64
C THR A 282 2.31 0.13 -16.04
N THR A 283 3.22 -0.84 -16.09
CA THR A 283 3.11 -2.14 -15.41
C THR A 283 4.29 -2.35 -14.47
N MET A 284 4.06 -2.94 -13.30
CA MET A 284 5.16 -3.43 -12.45
C MET A 284 5.83 -4.65 -13.10
N PRO A 285 7.16 -4.82 -12.98
CA PRO A 285 7.85 -6.02 -13.44
C PRO A 285 7.35 -7.26 -12.67
N ILE A 286 7.18 -8.38 -13.38
CA ILE A 286 6.86 -9.67 -12.74
C ILE A 286 8.02 -10.04 -11.81
N MET A 287 7.73 -10.13 -10.52
CA MET A 287 8.70 -10.56 -9.52
C MET A 287 8.99 -12.05 -9.67
N GLN A 288 10.27 -12.44 -9.55
CA GLN A 288 10.64 -13.85 -9.57
C GLN A 288 10.05 -14.59 -8.37
N SER A 289 9.03 -15.40 -8.63
CA SER A 289 8.30 -16.18 -7.62
C SER A 289 9.23 -17.21 -6.97
N SER A 290 9.20 -17.31 -5.63
CA SER A 290 9.93 -18.36 -4.91
C SER A 290 9.35 -19.75 -5.23
N LEU A 291 10.05 -20.82 -4.83
CA LEU A 291 9.50 -22.17 -4.97
C LEU A 291 8.18 -22.32 -4.19
N GLU A 292 8.08 -21.69 -3.01
CA GLU A 292 6.85 -21.63 -2.22
C GLU A 292 5.73 -20.91 -2.98
N SER A 293 5.98 -19.70 -3.50
CA SER A 293 4.99 -18.95 -4.30
C SER A 293 4.50 -19.75 -5.50
N ARG A 294 5.39 -20.49 -6.18
CA ARG A 294 5.03 -21.38 -7.30
C ARG A 294 4.18 -22.58 -6.86
N MET A 295 4.40 -23.11 -5.65
CA MET A 295 3.58 -24.19 -5.09
C MET A 295 2.20 -23.68 -4.66
N VAL A 296 2.13 -22.53 -3.99
CA VAL A 296 0.86 -21.89 -3.61
C VAL A 296 0.04 -21.54 -4.84
N ALA A 297 0.65 -20.93 -5.86
CA ALA A 297 0.03 -20.69 -7.16
C ALA A 297 -0.54 -21.97 -7.80
N ALA A 298 0.21 -23.07 -7.77
CA ALA A 298 -0.21 -24.33 -8.38
C ALA A 298 -1.29 -25.10 -7.59
N LEU A 299 -1.40 -24.87 -6.27
CA LEU A 299 -2.34 -25.57 -5.38
C LEU A 299 -3.61 -24.78 -5.09
N ALA A 300 -3.49 -23.45 -4.95
CA ALA A 300 -4.56 -22.55 -4.52
C ALA A 300 -4.91 -21.46 -5.55
N GLY A 301 -4.12 -21.29 -6.61
CA GLY A 301 -4.35 -20.24 -7.62
C GLY A 301 -3.92 -18.82 -7.20
N VAL A 302 -3.36 -18.66 -6.00
CA VAL A 302 -2.97 -17.36 -5.42
C VAL A 302 -1.51 -17.03 -5.77
N ASP A 303 -1.26 -15.82 -6.27
CA ASP A 303 0.11 -15.31 -6.41
C ASP A 303 0.47 -14.49 -5.17
N LEU A 304 1.44 -14.99 -4.39
CA LEU A 304 1.94 -14.34 -3.19
C LEU A 304 2.63 -12.97 -3.41
N ASN A 305 2.77 -12.54 -4.67
CA ASN A 305 3.28 -11.21 -5.06
C ASN A 305 2.17 -10.25 -5.50
N GLN A 306 0.90 -10.66 -5.47
CA GLN A 306 -0.23 -9.76 -5.70
C GLN A 306 -0.24 -8.64 -4.65
N PRO A 307 -0.44 -7.38 -5.06
CA PRO A 307 -0.53 -6.24 -4.16
C PRO A 307 -1.90 -6.20 -3.48
N THR A 308 -1.89 -5.78 -2.21
CA THR A 308 -3.08 -5.80 -1.32
C THR A 308 -3.29 -4.52 -0.52
N ALA A 309 -2.29 -3.64 -0.44
CA ALA A 309 -2.43 -2.23 -0.04
C ALA A 309 -1.21 -1.43 -0.48
N MET A 310 -1.32 -0.10 -0.55
CA MET A 310 -0.14 0.77 -0.64
C MET A 310 -0.33 2.15 -0.02
N ASP A 311 0.69 2.67 0.67
CA ASP A 311 0.66 4.01 1.26
C ASP A 311 2.00 4.75 1.13
N PHE A 312 1.91 6.08 1.16
CA PHE A 312 3.00 7.01 0.93
C PHE A 312 3.63 7.53 2.21
N ASP A 313 4.96 7.73 2.18
CA ASP A 313 5.60 8.59 3.16
C ASP A 313 5.07 10.04 3.08
N PRO A 314 5.12 10.81 4.17
CA PRO A 314 4.49 12.14 4.21
C PRO A 314 5.12 13.15 3.25
N LEU A 315 6.33 12.85 2.77
CA LEU A 315 7.08 13.68 1.83
C LEU A 315 6.76 13.33 0.37
N ASN A 316 5.94 12.30 0.11
CA ASN A 316 5.59 11.80 -1.21
C ASN A 316 6.82 11.38 -2.06
N GLN A 317 7.85 10.85 -1.39
CA GLN A 317 9.11 10.38 -2.00
C GLN A 317 9.25 8.86 -1.94
N THR A 318 8.61 8.21 -0.97
CA THR A 318 8.66 6.76 -0.79
C THR A 318 7.26 6.16 -0.80
N LEU A 319 7.00 5.27 -1.77
CA LEU A 319 5.83 4.42 -1.76
C LEU A 319 6.18 3.08 -1.10
N TYR A 320 5.26 2.59 -0.26
CA TYR A 320 5.32 1.24 0.29
C TYR A 320 4.13 0.43 -0.21
N ILE A 321 4.39 -0.80 -0.67
CA ILE A 321 3.37 -1.69 -1.21
C ILE A 321 3.39 -2.98 -0.39
N LEU A 322 2.24 -3.36 0.14
CA LEU A 322 2.01 -4.68 0.72
C LEU A 322 1.59 -5.66 -0.37
N THR A 323 2.00 -6.90 -0.18
CA THR A 323 1.53 -8.06 -0.96
C THR A 323 1.24 -9.18 0.03
N TYR A 324 0.63 -10.27 -0.42
CA TYR A 324 0.43 -11.47 0.40
C TYR A 324 1.71 -12.10 1.01
N ARG A 325 2.92 -11.64 0.67
CA ARG A 325 4.16 -12.12 1.30
C ARG A 325 5.24 -11.07 1.60
N HIS A 326 5.22 -9.93 0.93
CA HIS A 326 6.31 -8.96 0.95
C HIS A 326 5.84 -7.55 1.21
N ILE A 327 6.67 -6.78 1.92
CA ILE A 327 6.62 -5.33 1.90
C ILE A 327 7.71 -4.84 0.97
N MET A 328 7.29 -4.07 -0.03
CA MET A 328 8.14 -3.43 -1.02
C MET A 328 8.28 -1.95 -0.74
N LYS A 329 9.44 -1.39 -1.08
CA LYS A 329 9.74 0.05 -1.06
C LYS A 329 10.10 0.49 -2.46
N LEU A 330 9.44 1.55 -2.93
CA LEU A 330 9.73 2.24 -4.18
C LEU A 330 10.14 3.68 -3.82
N GLN A 331 11.39 4.06 -4.12
CA GLN A 331 11.92 5.40 -3.83
C GLN A 331 11.98 6.21 -5.11
N LYS A 332 11.34 7.37 -5.12
CA LYS A 332 11.43 8.37 -6.19
C LYS A 332 12.63 9.29 -5.95
N ASN A 333 13.54 9.34 -6.91
CA ASN A 333 14.64 10.31 -6.91
C ASN A 333 14.17 11.66 -7.48
N THR A 334 14.93 12.72 -7.23
CA THR A 334 14.73 14.04 -7.85
C THR A 334 14.65 13.90 -9.38
N ASN A 335 13.62 14.51 -9.99
CA ASN A 335 13.30 14.46 -11.42
C ASN A 335 12.83 13.10 -12.00
N GLN A 336 12.73 12.04 -11.20
CA GLN A 336 12.20 10.75 -11.67
C GLN A 336 10.65 10.78 -11.72
N SER A 337 10.03 10.18 -12.74
CA SER A 337 8.56 10.06 -12.80
C SER A 337 8.06 8.83 -12.03
N TRP A 338 6.78 8.81 -11.63
CA TRP A 338 6.20 7.61 -11.02
C TRP A 338 6.17 6.42 -11.99
N VAL A 339 6.00 6.67 -13.29
CA VAL A 339 6.09 5.66 -14.37
C VAL A 339 7.43 4.90 -14.30
N ASP A 340 8.54 5.63 -14.21
CA ASP A 340 9.88 5.02 -14.12
C ASP A 340 10.08 4.24 -12.81
N VAL A 341 9.54 4.78 -11.70
CA VAL A 341 9.68 4.20 -10.37
C VAL A 341 8.97 2.84 -10.27
N PHE A 342 7.72 2.74 -10.72
CA PHE A 342 6.98 1.47 -10.76
C PHE A 342 7.59 0.46 -11.75
N ALA A 343 8.13 0.92 -12.87
CA ALA A 343 8.70 0.03 -13.89
C ALA A 343 10.05 -0.61 -13.46
N SER A 344 10.82 0.03 -12.57
CA SER A 344 12.24 -0.32 -12.36
C SER A 344 12.80 -0.21 -10.94
N SER A 345 12.17 0.53 -10.03
CA SER A 345 12.81 0.99 -8.77
C SER A 345 12.27 0.30 -7.50
N ILE A 346 11.75 -0.92 -7.65
CA ILE A 346 11.18 -1.74 -6.56
C ILE A 346 12.30 -2.41 -5.76
N LYS A 347 12.22 -2.33 -4.42
CA LYS A 347 13.10 -3.07 -3.50
C LYS A 347 12.26 -3.81 -2.46
N ARG A 348 12.53 -5.09 -2.23
CA ARG A 348 11.98 -5.83 -1.09
C ARG A 348 12.63 -5.29 0.19
N ILE A 349 11.83 -4.98 1.21
CA ILE A 349 12.36 -4.60 2.54
C ILE A 349 11.97 -5.57 3.64
N HIS A 350 10.91 -6.36 3.43
CA HIS A 350 10.53 -7.45 4.34
C HIS A 350 9.80 -8.58 3.60
N ALA A 351 9.86 -9.77 4.18
CA ALA A 351 9.01 -10.92 3.85
C ALA A 351 8.37 -11.44 5.15
N HIS A 352 7.04 -11.36 5.27
CA HIS A 352 6.29 -11.77 6.47
C HIS A 352 5.78 -13.22 6.35
N ARG A 353 5.01 -13.65 7.35
CA ARG A 353 4.28 -14.93 7.37
C ARG A 353 2.83 -14.78 7.85
N LEU A 354 2.31 -13.56 7.75
CA LEU A 354 0.88 -13.32 7.88
C LEU A 354 0.15 -14.01 6.72
N ASP A 355 -0.90 -14.76 7.04
CA ASP A 355 -1.89 -15.23 6.08
C ASP A 355 -2.83 -14.04 5.80
N GLN A 356 -3.19 -13.78 4.54
CA GLN A 356 -4.07 -12.66 4.14
C GLN A 356 -3.62 -11.30 4.69
N ALA A 357 -2.38 -10.92 4.38
CA ALA A 357 -1.84 -9.60 4.71
C ALA A 357 -2.38 -8.55 3.73
N GLU A 358 -3.36 -7.76 4.18
CA GLU A 358 -4.10 -6.85 3.30
C GLU A 358 -3.96 -5.38 3.72
N ALA A 359 -3.98 -5.04 5.01
CA ALA A 359 -3.80 -3.66 5.47
C ALA A 359 -2.35 -3.19 5.65
N LEU A 360 -1.99 -2.02 5.06
CA LEU A 360 -0.73 -1.29 5.30
C LEU A 360 -0.94 0.23 5.45
N ALA A 361 -0.33 0.84 6.46
CA ALA A 361 -0.39 2.29 6.72
C ALA A 361 0.99 2.89 7.04
N VAL A 362 1.32 4.06 6.49
CA VAL A 362 2.60 4.75 6.71
C VAL A 362 2.39 5.94 7.63
N SER A 363 2.89 5.82 8.86
CA SER A 363 2.78 6.89 9.85
C SER A 363 3.97 7.87 9.76
N PRO A 364 3.72 9.20 9.65
CA PRO A 364 4.76 10.22 9.69
C PRO A 364 5.74 10.07 10.86
N GLY A 365 7.04 10.12 10.54
CA GLY A 365 8.15 10.08 11.52
C GLY A 365 8.23 8.83 12.40
N ARG A 366 7.43 7.78 12.13
CA ARG A 366 7.22 6.65 13.06
C ARG A 366 7.52 5.30 12.40
N ALA A 367 6.53 4.72 11.72
CA ALA A 367 6.58 3.35 11.25
C ALA A 367 5.67 3.10 10.05
N ILE A 368 5.98 2.04 9.30
CA ILE A 368 5.06 1.35 8.40
C ILE A 368 4.35 0.30 9.25
N TRP A 369 3.04 0.45 9.38
CA TRP A 369 2.13 -0.45 10.07
C TRP A 369 1.55 -1.44 9.06
N PHE A 370 1.44 -2.71 9.43
CA PHE A 370 0.77 -3.71 8.61
C PHE A 370 0.12 -4.79 9.46
N SER A 371 -0.95 -5.40 8.93
CA SER A 371 -1.73 -6.44 9.60
C SER A 371 -2.33 -7.37 8.56
N SER A 372 -3.17 -8.30 9.00
CA SER A 372 -3.93 -9.24 8.19
C SER A 372 -5.42 -9.22 8.51
N GLU A 373 -6.20 -9.92 7.69
CA GLU A 373 -7.50 -10.47 8.08
C GLU A 373 -7.38 -11.38 9.33
N ASN A 374 -8.54 -11.86 9.79
CA ASN A 374 -8.84 -12.67 10.97
C ASN A 374 -9.04 -11.88 12.28
N ARG A 375 -10.00 -12.34 13.09
CA ARG A 375 -10.22 -11.88 14.47
C ARG A 375 -8.92 -11.91 15.29
N ALA A 376 -8.61 -10.79 15.93
CA ALA A 376 -7.38 -10.61 16.72
C ALA A 376 -6.09 -10.86 15.93
N ALA A 377 -6.09 -10.48 14.64
CA ALA A 377 -4.91 -10.35 13.80
C ALA A 377 -3.78 -9.58 14.50
N GLU A 378 -2.55 -9.86 14.07
CA GLU A 378 -1.36 -9.28 14.66
C GLU A 378 -1.04 -7.94 14.00
N LEU A 379 -0.88 -6.89 14.82
CA LEU A 379 -0.39 -5.60 14.31
C LEU A 379 1.14 -5.58 14.38
N TRP A 380 1.76 -5.34 13.23
CA TRP A 380 3.20 -5.30 13.05
C TRP A 380 3.68 -3.91 12.61
N ALA A 381 4.89 -3.55 13.01
CA ALA A 381 5.55 -2.29 12.69
C ALA A 381 6.94 -2.51 12.09
N ILE A 382 7.25 -1.74 11.05
CA ILE A 382 8.61 -1.45 10.57
C ILE A 382 8.93 0.01 10.92
N PRO A 383 9.81 0.29 11.90
CA PRO A 383 10.26 1.64 12.18
C PRO A 383 10.95 2.27 10.97
N VAL A 384 10.61 3.51 10.65
CA VAL A 384 11.29 4.27 9.61
C VAL A 384 12.53 4.94 10.21
N SER A 385 13.69 4.81 9.56
CA SER A 385 14.96 5.35 10.03
C SER A 385 15.70 6.14 8.94
N PRO A 386 16.14 7.38 9.21
CA PRO A 386 15.81 8.18 10.40
C PRO A 386 14.28 8.41 10.51
N PRO A 387 13.76 8.81 11.68
CA PRO A 387 12.42 9.38 11.73
C PRO A 387 12.37 10.57 10.74
N LEU A 388 11.43 10.48 9.78
CA LEU A 388 11.21 11.44 8.70
C LEU A 388 10.83 12.83 9.24
#